data_AF-A0A6I4Z930-F1
#
_entry.id   AF-A0A6I4Z930-F1
#
_cell.length_a   1.000
_cell.length_b   1.000
_cell.length_c   1.000
_cell.angle_alpha   90.00
_cell.angle_beta   90.00
_cell.angle_gamma   90.00
#
_symmetry.space_group_name_H-M   'P 1'
#
loop_
_entity.id
_entity.type
_entity.pdbx_description
1 polymer ?
#
loop_
_entity_poly.entity_id
_entity_poly.type
_entity_poly.pdbx_seq_one_letter_code
_entity_poly.pdbx_strand_id
1 'polypeptide(L)'
;MSERAAGSIYDLGYRRYEGRRLGRRNAVLSLYVHGLRAAFGLGRRTRSKIFPMGLGVVAALPAIGYLMAAAFIDIDISDVIRAEDYFSSIFFFPPSALMLFVAAVAPELLGRDQRHATLPLYFSRALSREDYALARYASMATALLALTLLPQAILFLGNALVVDSFGGYFQDEWGQIGPIIGSSLLISLFFAAIGMVISAQTGRRAFATIGVIAPFVFLPVISLILVGTVENIVGRLGIFLNPFFVIDGFTYWFFDSAPNFGEGGTLTTADFAGGWYFFFALVVTALGIGLLLRHYGRRSL
;
A
#
# COMPACT_ATOMS: atom_id res chain seq x y z
N MET A 1 -49.22 40.69 -0.17
CA MET A 1 -47.90 40.91 -0.80
C MET A 1 -46.84 40.36 0.17
N SER A 2 -46.12 39.30 -0.20
CA SER A 2 -45.08 38.71 0.65
C SER A 2 -43.82 39.56 0.53
N GLU A 3 -43.36 40.14 1.65
CA GLU A 3 -42.07 40.83 1.74
C GLU A 3 -40.96 39.85 1.35
N ARG A 4 -40.25 40.16 0.24
CA ARG A 4 -39.04 39.44 -0.13
C ARG A 4 -37.97 39.81 0.89
N ALA A 5 -37.48 38.85 1.66
CA ALA A 5 -36.34 39.04 2.54
C ALA A 5 -35.16 39.64 1.75
N ALA A 6 -34.79 40.88 2.07
CA ALA A 6 -33.67 41.56 1.45
C ALA A 6 -32.37 40.89 1.93
N GLY A 7 -31.66 40.22 1.01
CA GLY A 7 -30.35 39.64 1.31
C GLY A 7 -29.32 40.74 1.54
N SER A 8 -28.75 40.81 2.74
CA SER A 8 -27.64 41.70 3.07
C SER A 8 -26.31 41.07 2.68
N ILE A 9 -25.51 41.78 1.87
CA ILE A 9 -24.13 41.40 1.57
C ILE A 9 -23.26 41.97 2.68
N TYR A 10 -22.72 41.09 3.53
CA TYR A 10 -21.77 41.48 4.57
C TYR A 10 -20.35 41.50 4.00
N ASP A 11 -19.62 42.60 4.26
CA ASP A 11 -18.18 42.63 4.03
C ASP A 11 -17.49 41.76 5.09
N LEU A 12 -17.12 40.54 4.70
CA LEU A 12 -16.47 39.57 5.57
C LEU A 12 -14.96 39.81 5.72
N GLY A 13 -14.43 40.94 5.24
CA GLY A 13 -13.02 41.29 5.39
C GLY A 13 -12.08 40.34 4.62
N TYR A 14 -12.51 39.91 3.42
CA TYR A 14 -11.70 39.04 2.57
C TYR A 14 -10.40 39.73 2.16
N ARG A 15 -9.26 39.25 2.65
CA ARG A 15 -7.95 39.73 2.20
C ARG A 15 -7.61 39.16 0.83
N ARG A 16 -7.13 40.00 -0.08
CA ARG A 16 -6.60 39.53 -1.36
C ARG A 16 -5.32 38.75 -1.11
N TYR A 17 -5.15 37.66 -1.85
CA TYR A 17 -3.91 36.89 -1.81
C TYR A 17 -2.82 37.65 -2.57
N GLU A 18 -1.85 38.19 -1.84
CA GLU A 18 -0.71 38.94 -2.40
C GLU A 18 0.52 38.06 -2.68
N GLY A 19 0.45 36.77 -2.31
CA GLY A 19 1.55 35.83 -2.51
C GLY A 19 1.79 35.45 -3.98
N ARG A 20 2.99 34.94 -4.27
CA ARG A 20 3.35 34.44 -5.61
C ARG A 20 2.52 33.21 -5.95
N ARG A 21 1.92 33.19 -7.14
CA ARG A 21 1.17 32.03 -7.65
C ARG A 21 2.15 30.90 -8.02
N LEU A 22 2.07 29.78 -7.31
CA LEU A 22 3.05 28.68 -7.38
C LEU A 22 2.82 27.66 -8.52
N GLY A 23 1.80 27.85 -9.37
CA GLY A 23 1.54 27.04 -10.56
C GLY A 23 1.04 25.61 -10.30
N ARG A 24 0.90 24.82 -11.38
CA ARG A 24 0.32 23.45 -11.36
C ARG A 24 1.12 22.46 -10.51
N ARG A 25 2.45 22.42 -10.66
CA ARG A 25 3.33 21.48 -9.92
C ARG A 25 3.17 21.61 -8.40
N ASN A 26 3.11 22.83 -7.88
CA ASN A 26 2.94 23.04 -6.44
C ASN A 26 1.53 22.66 -5.96
N ALA A 27 0.50 22.78 -6.80
CA ALA A 27 -0.83 22.27 -6.47
C ALA A 27 -0.83 20.73 -6.36
N VAL A 28 -0.19 20.04 -7.31
CA VAL A 28 -0.01 18.57 -7.27
C VAL A 28 0.78 18.15 -6.03
N LEU A 29 1.91 18.79 -5.76
CA LEU A 29 2.75 18.48 -4.61
C LEU A 29 2.04 18.76 -3.29
N SER A 30 1.27 19.84 -3.19
CA SER A 30 0.47 20.13 -1.99
C SER A 30 -0.59 19.06 -1.76
N LEU A 31 -1.25 18.59 -2.82
CA LEU A 31 -2.24 17.51 -2.74
C LEU A 31 -1.58 16.18 -2.32
N TYR A 32 -0.43 15.87 -2.90
CA TYR A 32 0.37 14.69 -2.56
C TYR A 32 0.81 14.71 -1.09
N VAL A 33 1.42 15.80 -0.62
CA VAL A 33 1.86 15.95 0.77
C VAL A 33 0.68 15.92 1.73
N HIS A 34 -0.45 16.56 1.36
CA HIS A 34 -1.66 16.49 2.16
C HIS A 34 -2.20 15.06 2.27
N GLY A 35 -2.20 14.31 1.17
CA GLY A 35 -2.59 12.89 1.16
C GLY A 35 -1.67 12.04 2.03
N LEU A 36 -0.35 12.20 1.91
CA LEU A 36 0.62 11.46 2.70
C LEU A 36 0.48 11.74 4.20
N ARG A 37 0.29 13.02 4.57
CA ARG A 37 0.00 13.42 5.95
C ARG A 37 -1.31 12.83 6.44
N ALA A 38 -2.34 12.81 5.60
CA ALA A 38 -3.64 12.24 5.95
C ALA A 38 -3.55 10.72 6.19
N ALA A 39 -2.73 9.99 5.42
CA ALA A 39 -2.53 8.55 5.58
C ALA A 39 -2.04 8.17 6.99
N PHE A 40 -1.15 8.98 7.57
CA PHE A 40 -0.62 8.78 8.93
C PHE A 40 -1.34 9.63 10.01
N GLY A 41 -2.44 10.31 9.67
CA GLY A 41 -3.17 11.17 10.62
C GLY A 41 -2.40 12.43 11.07
N LEU A 42 -1.37 12.84 10.35
CA LEU A 42 -0.56 14.03 10.66
C LEU A 42 -1.35 15.32 10.44
N GLY A 43 -1.34 16.22 11.43
CA GLY A 43 -2.12 17.46 11.41
C GLY A 43 -3.57 17.30 11.88
N ARG A 44 -3.92 16.17 12.49
CA ARG A 44 -5.24 15.89 13.09
C ARG A 44 -5.09 15.46 14.55
N ARG A 45 -6.22 15.32 15.26
CA ARG A 45 -6.26 14.87 16.67
C ARG A 45 -5.52 13.53 16.84
N THR A 46 -4.86 13.33 17.97
CA THR A 46 -4.03 12.14 18.27
C THR A 46 -4.75 10.82 17.99
N ARG A 47 -6.06 10.73 18.25
CA ARG A 47 -6.88 9.54 17.97
C ARG A 47 -6.82 9.07 16.51
N SER A 48 -6.65 9.98 15.55
CA SER A 48 -6.57 9.64 14.11
C SER A 48 -5.22 9.07 13.70
N LYS A 49 -4.19 9.18 14.55
CA LYS A 49 -2.85 8.62 14.31
C LYS A 49 -2.73 7.18 14.82
N ILE A 50 -3.50 6.83 15.87
CA ILE A 50 -3.40 5.55 16.57
C ILE A 50 -3.55 4.38 15.60
N PHE A 51 -4.56 4.43 14.72
CA PHE A 51 -4.83 3.32 13.80
C PHE A 51 -3.72 3.13 12.75
N PRO A 52 -3.37 4.12 11.90
CA PRO A 52 -2.32 3.94 10.90
C PRO A 52 -0.93 3.73 11.50
N MET A 53 -0.59 4.40 12.61
CA MET A 53 0.69 4.16 13.29
C MET A 53 0.71 2.80 13.99
N GLY A 54 -0.41 2.36 14.56
CA GLY A 54 -0.55 1.04 15.16
C GLY A 54 -0.36 -0.07 14.14
N LEU A 55 -0.90 0.07 12.93
CA LEU A 55 -0.60 -0.85 11.81
C LEU A 55 0.87 -0.81 11.40
N GLY A 56 1.50 0.36 11.46
CA GLY A 56 2.96 0.52 11.37
C GLY A 56 3.73 -0.36 12.35
N VAL A 57 3.34 -0.29 13.62
CA VAL A 57 3.92 -1.12 14.68
C VAL A 57 3.65 -2.59 14.42
N VAL A 58 2.42 -2.99 14.10
CA VAL A 58 2.05 -4.38 13.80
C VAL A 58 2.87 -4.95 12.64
N ALA A 59 3.07 -4.16 11.57
CA ALA A 59 3.91 -4.55 10.45
C ALA A 59 5.39 -4.68 10.84
N ALA A 60 5.85 -3.92 11.84
CA ALA A 60 7.22 -3.97 12.36
C ALA A 60 7.42 -4.99 13.49
N LEU A 61 6.35 -5.58 14.04
CA LEU A 61 6.45 -6.51 15.18
C LEU A 61 7.40 -7.68 14.92
N PRO A 62 7.39 -8.35 13.75
CA PRO A 62 8.33 -9.44 13.50
C PRO A 62 9.79 -8.95 13.52
N ALA A 63 10.09 -7.82 12.89
CA ALA A 63 11.44 -7.24 12.93
C ALA A 63 11.88 -6.90 14.36
N ILE A 64 11.02 -6.23 15.14
CA ILE A 64 11.32 -5.84 16.52
C ILE A 64 11.50 -7.10 17.40
N GLY A 65 10.59 -8.06 17.30
CA GLY A 65 10.64 -9.30 18.06
C GLY A 65 11.90 -10.10 17.76
N TYR A 66 12.28 -10.18 16.48
CA TYR A 66 13.52 -10.82 16.05
C TYR A 66 14.76 -10.12 16.59
N LEU A 67 14.89 -8.79 16.43
CA LEU A 67 16.05 -8.05 16.94
C LEU A 67 16.16 -8.13 18.46
N MET A 68 15.03 -8.12 19.17
CA MET A 68 15.00 -8.36 20.61
C MET A 68 15.47 -9.77 20.95
N ALA A 69 14.98 -10.78 20.25
CA ALA A 69 15.37 -12.16 20.51
C ALA A 69 16.87 -12.38 20.25
N ALA A 70 17.40 -11.88 19.14
CA ALA A 70 18.83 -11.92 18.81
C ALA A 70 19.73 -11.16 19.82
N ALA A 71 19.20 -10.14 20.51
CA ALA A 71 19.95 -9.39 21.51
C ALA A 71 19.99 -10.07 22.90
N PHE A 72 19.01 -10.93 23.22
CA PHE A 72 18.85 -11.50 24.57
C PHE A 72 18.99 -13.03 24.61
N ILE A 73 18.90 -13.71 23.46
CA ILE A 73 18.96 -15.16 23.33
C ILE A 73 20.02 -15.46 22.26
N ASP A 74 20.91 -16.41 22.53
CA ASP A 74 21.83 -16.99 21.55
C ASP A 74 20.98 -17.81 20.55
N ILE A 75 20.36 -17.12 19.60
CA ILE A 75 19.56 -17.72 18.53
C ILE A 75 20.51 -18.05 17.40
N ASP A 76 20.48 -19.31 16.97
CA ASP A 76 21.24 -19.74 15.80
C ASP A 76 20.76 -18.97 14.57
N ILE A 77 21.70 -18.44 13.79
CA ILE A 77 21.43 -17.55 12.63
C ILE A 77 20.57 -18.26 11.56
N SER A 78 20.40 -19.58 11.65
CA SER A 78 19.50 -20.36 10.80
C SER A 78 18.01 -20.22 11.12
N ASP A 79 17.62 -19.74 12.31
CA ASP A 79 16.22 -19.48 12.70
C ASP A 79 15.76 -18.03 12.42
N VAL A 80 16.55 -17.30 11.63
CA VAL A 80 16.40 -15.87 11.34
C VAL A 80 15.23 -15.60 10.40
N ILE A 81 14.47 -14.54 10.68
CA ILE A 81 13.52 -13.97 9.71
C ILE A 81 14.32 -13.38 8.55
N ARG A 82 14.34 -14.08 7.43
CA ARG A 82 15.00 -13.62 6.20
C ARG A 82 14.21 -12.47 5.58
N ALA A 83 14.91 -11.60 4.86
CA ALA A 83 14.27 -10.45 4.20
C ALA A 83 13.23 -10.89 3.15
N GLU A 84 13.46 -12.00 2.45
CA GLU A 84 12.51 -12.60 1.50
C GLU A 84 11.20 -13.08 2.14
N ASP A 85 11.25 -13.54 3.38
CA ASP A 85 10.11 -14.10 4.10
C ASP A 85 9.27 -13.04 4.82
N TYR A 86 9.76 -11.80 4.92
CA TYR A 86 9.19 -10.77 5.78
C TYR A 86 7.72 -10.46 5.49
N PHE A 87 7.33 -10.39 4.22
CA PHE A 87 5.95 -10.16 3.78
C PHE A 87 5.27 -11.44 3.30
N SER A 88 5.89 -12.61 3.52
CA SER A 88 5.36 -13.90 3.11
C SER A 88 4.00 -14.15 3.74
N SER A 89 3.08 -14.77 2.99
CA SER A 89 1.76 -15.15 3.49
C SER A 89 1.79 -16.13 4.66
N ILE A 90 2.94 -16.79 4.90
CA ILE A 90 3.20 -17.59 6.11
C ILE A 90 3.11 -16.73 7.38
N PHE A 91 3.58 -15.48 7.30
CA PHE A 91 3.52 -14.55 8.41
C PHE A 91 2.18 -13.80 8.40
N PHE A 92 1.40 -13.96 9.46
CA PHE A 92 0.09 -13.33 9.55
C PHE A 92 0.15 -11.80 9.68
N PHE A 93 1.11 -11.27 10.45
CA PHE A 93 1.08 -9.86 10.87
C PHE A 93 1.39 -8.85 9.74
N PRO A 94 2.50 -8.94 8.99
CA PRO A 94 2.84 -7.92 7.98
C PRO A 94 1.83 -7.80 6.82
N PRO A 95 1.41 -8.88 6.13
CA PRO A 95 0.46 -8.76 5.02
C PRO A 95 -0.94 -8.31 5.48
N SER A 96 -1.40 -8.75 6.66
CA SER A 96 -2.68 -8.28 7.22
C SER A 96 -2.63 -6.80 7.61
N ALA A 97 -1.49 -6.30 8.11
CA ALA A 97 -1.31 -4.88 8.40
C ALA A 97 -1.39 -4.03 7.12
N LEU A 98 -0.79 -4.48 6.02
CA LEU A 98 -0.90 -3.81 4.71
C LEU A 98 -2.36 -3.78 4.22
N MET A 99 -3.05 -4.92 4.26
CA MET A 99 -4.47 -5.01 3.89
C MET A 99 -5.33 -4.01 4.69
N LEU A 100 -5.20 -4.01 6.02
CA LEU A 100 -5.96 -3.14 6.92
C LEU A 100 -5.61 -1.67 6.72
N PHE A 101 -4.34 -1.37 6.43
CA PHE A 101 -3.88 -0.01 6.16
C PHE A 101 -4.54 0.53 4.90
N VAL A 102 -4.52 -0.24 3.81
CA VAL A 102 -5.19 0.12 2.56
C VAL A 102 -6.70 0.29 2.76
N ALA A 103 -7.34 -0.63 3.46
CA ALA A 103 -8.77 -0.60 3.75
C ALA A 103 -9.22 0.62 4.57
N ALA A 104 -8.35 1.13 5.45
CA ALA A 104 -8.64 2.32 6.24
C ALA A 104 -8.32 3.62 5.50
N VAL A 105 -7.18 3.67 4.81
CA VAL A 105 -6.62 4.90 4.23
C VAL A 105 -7.18 5.18 2.85
N ALA A 106 -7.38 4.18 1.97
CA ALA A 106 -7.87 4.42 0.61
C ALA A 106 -9.27 5.09 0.59
N PRO A 107 -10.25 4.62 1.38
CA PRO A 107 -11.57 5.27 1.51
C PRO A 107 -11.51 6.69 2.04
N GLU A 108 -10.52 6.98 2.89
CA GLU A 108 -10.37 8.28 3.49
C GLU A 108 -9.74 9.29 2.52
N LEU A 109 -8.76 8.86 1.73
CA LEU A 109 -8.09 9.70 0.72
C LEU A 109 -9.03 10.11 -0.41
N LEU A 110 -9.85 9.18 -0.93
CA LEU A 110 -10.72 9.44 -2.07
C LEU A 110 -12.17 9.74 -1.66
N GLY A 111 -12.71 8.99 -0.71
CA GLY A 111 -14.12 9.07 -0.34
C GLY A 111 -14.50 10.41 0.30
N ARG A 112 -13.58 11.08 1.00
CA ARG A 112 -13.82 12.41 1.59
C ARG A 112 -14.17 13.45 0.53
N ASP A 113 -13.40 13.52 -0.55
CA ASP A 113 -13.62 14.51 -1.61
C ASP A 113 -14.89 14.22 -2.40
N GLN A 114 -15.22 12.94 -2.58
CA GLN A 114 -16.46 12.51 -3.24
C GLN A 114 -17.69 12.82 -2.38
N ARG A 115 -17.64 12.51 -1.07
CA ARG A 115 -18.76 12.69 -0.14
C ARG A 115 -19.15 14.15 0.03
N HIS A 116 -18.17 15.05 0.03
CA HIS A 116 -18.39 16.48 0.22
C HIS A 116 -18.50 17.25 -1.10
N ALA A 117 -18.58 16.55 -2.24
CA ALA A 117 -18.68 17.15 -3.56
C ALA A 117 -17.65 18.27 -3.79
N THR A 118 -16.41 18.08 -3.33
CA THR A 118 -15.33 19.08 -3.46
C THR A 118 -14.53 18.93 -4.75
N LEU A 119 -14.70 17.82 -5.47
CA LEU A 119 -14.05 17.57 -6.76
C LEU A 119 -14.24 18.70 -7.80
N PRO A 120 -15.44 19.31 -7.98
CA PRO A 120 -15.60 20.48 -8.84
C PRO A 120 -14.68 21.65 -8.46
N LEU A 121 -14.41 21.85 -7.16
CA LEU A 121 -13.51 22.92 -6.67
C LEU A 121 -12.04 22.64 -6.95
N TYR A 122 -11.63 21.36 -6.99
CA TYR A 122 -10.29 20.98 -7.42
C TYR A 122 -10.11 21.19 -8.92
N PHE A 123 -11.12 20.78 -9.71
CA PHE A 123 -11.05 20.81 -11.18
C PHE A 123 -11.36 22.18 -11.79
N SER A 124 -11.92 23.13 -11.02
CA SER A 124 -12.03 24.54 -11.44
C SER A 124 -10.71 25.29 -11.34
N ARG A 125 -9.72 24.73 -10.64
CA ARG A 125 -8.36 25.25 -10.55
C ARG A 125 -7.46 24.61 -11.61
N ALA A 126 -6.20 25.03 -11.67
CA ALA A 126 -5.19 24.51 -12.59
C ALA A 126 -4.79 23.03 -12.36
N LEU A 127 -5.56 22.23 -11.62
CA LEU A 127 -5.30 20.82 -11.35
C LEU A 127 -6.11 19.97 -12.32
N SER A 128 -5.44 19.17 -13.16
CA SER A 128 -6.16 18.24 -14.04
C SER A 128 -6.70 17.04 -13.24
N ARG A 129 -7.66 16.33 -13.82
CA ARG A 129 -8.28 15.14 -13.22
C ARG A 129 -7.27 14.01 -13.06
N GLU A 130 -6.35 13.89 -14.03
CA GLU A 130 -5.25 12.93 -14.01
C GLU A 130 -4.25 13.27 -12.90
N ASP A 131 -3.88 14.55 -12.75
CA ASP A 131 -2.98 14.96 -11.66
C ASP A 131 -3.57 14.64 -10.30
N TYR A 132 -4.89 14.86 -10.13
CA TYR A 132 -5.58 14.53 -8.88
C TYR A 132 -5.46 13.04 -8.57
N ALA A 133 -5.79 12.19 -9.55
CA ALA A 133 -5.75 10.74 -9.40
C ALA A 133 -4.33 10.23 -9.12
N LEU A 134 -3.33 10.70 -9.89
CA LEU A 134 -1.93 10.34 -9.71
C LEU A 134 -1.36 10.85 -8.39
N ALA A 135 -1.68 12.08 -7.97
CA ALA A 135 -1.25 12.61 -6.69
C ALA A 135 -1.79 11.78 -5.53
N ARG A 136 -3.07 11.40 -5.58
CA ARG A 136 -3.70 10.56 -4.55
C ARG A 136 -3.12 9.14 -4.54
N TYR A 137 -2.91 8.55 -5.72
CA TYR A 137 -2.27 7.25 -5.84
C TYR A 137 -0.84 7.28 -5.30
N ALA A 138 -0.03 8.27 -5.68
CA ALA A 138 1.32 8.46 -5.19
C ALA A 138 1.35 8.66 -3.67
N SER A 139 0.42 9.41 -3.09
CA SER A 139 0.33 9.54 -1.62
C SER A 139 0.14 8.19 -0.94
N MET A 140 -0.72 7.34 -1.48
CA MET A 140 -0.98 6.01 -0.95
C MET A 140 0.22 5.07 -1.14
N ALA A 141 0.79 5.05 -2.34
CA ALA A 141 1.96 4.23 -2.66
C ALA A 141 3.16 4.60 -1.79
N THR A 142 3.44 5.90 -1.56
CA THR A 142 4.51 6.32 -0.65
C THR A 142 4.22 5.97 0.80
N ALA A 143 2.96 6.06 1.24
CA ALA A 143 2.59 5.69 2.60
C ALA A 143 2.80 4.18 2.84
N LEU A 144 2.41 3.35 1.87
CA LEU A 144 2.68 1.91 1.89
C LEU A 144 4.18 1.62 1.79
N LEU A 145 4.93 2.37 0.98
CA LEU A 145 6.37 2.19 0.85
C LEU A 145 7.08 2.43 2.18
N ALA A 146 6.65 3.44 2.95
CA ALA A 146 7.16 3.62 4.30
C ALA A 146 6.80 2.43 5.21
N LEU A 147 5.58 1.89 5.07
CA LEU A 147 5.09 0.76 5.85
C LEU A 147 5.80 -0.57 5.49
N THR A 148 6.23 -0.75 4.25
CA THR A 148 6.93 -1.95 3.80
C THR A 148 8.44 -1.85 4.01
N LEU A 149 9.03 -0.71 3.63
CA LEU A 149 10.48 -0.52 3.60
C LEU A 149 11.06 -0.26 4.99
N LEU A 150 10.37 0.48 5.87
CA LEU A 150 10.92 0.79 7.20
C LEU A 150 11.17 -0.47 8.03
N PRO A 151 10.24 -1.43 8.15
CA PRO A 151 10.50 -2.64 8.93
C PRO A 151 11.66 -3.48 8.37
N GLN A 152 11.74 -3.65 7.04
CA GLN A 152 12.85 -4.36 6.40
C GLN A 152 14.18 -3.62 6.56
N ALA A 153 14.19 -2.29 6.47
CA ALA A 153 15.39 -1.49 6.71
C ALA A 153 15.84 -1.58 8.17
N ILE A 154 14.90 -1.58 9.13
CA ILE A 154 15.20 -1.78 10.55
C ILE A 154 15.82 -3.17 10.77
N LEU A 155 15.27 -4.22 10.15
CA LEU A 155 15.80 -5.57 10.25
C LEU A 155 17.21 -5.68 9.65
N PHE A 156 17.42 -5.14 8.45
CA PHE A 156 18.73 -5.13 7.79
C PHE A 156 19.79 -4.37 8.59
N LEU A 157 19.46 -3.16 9.04
CA LEU A 157 20.38 -2.35 9.87
C LEU A 157 20.58 -2.97 11.26
N GLY A 158 19.54 -3.56 11.85
CA GLY A 158 19.62 -4.23 13.13
C GLY A 158 20.55 -5.43 13.09
N ASN A 159 20.48 -6.25 12.04
CA ASN A 159 21.43 -7.35 11.81
C ASN A 159 22.87 -6.84 11.71
N ALA A 160 23.10 -5.75 10.98
CA ALA A 160 24.43 -5.16 10.86
C ALA A 160 25.01 -4.68 12.21
N LEU A 161 24.16 -4.34 13.18
CA LEU A 161 24.56 -3.92 14.53
C LEU A 161 24.79 -5.08 15.50
N VAL A 162 24.20 -6.25 15.22
CA VAL A 162 24.36 -7.46 16.05
C VAL A 162 25.66 -8.19 15.71
N VAL A 163 26.13 -8.10 14.45
CA VAL A 163 27.37 -8.77 14.00
C VAL A 163 28.62 -7.99 14.42
N ASP A 164 29.69 -8.71 14.78
CA ASP A 164 30.97 -8.15 15.28
C ASP A 164 31.66 -7.16 14.32
N SER A 165 31.37 -7.24 13.02
CA SER A 165 31.93 -6.33 12.01
C SER A 165 30.85 -5.76 11.07
N PHE A 166 30.42 -4.53 11.36
CA PHE A 166 29.46 -3.80 10.51
C PHE A 166 29.93 -3.68 9.06
N GLY A 167 31.22 -3.44 8.84
CA GLY A 167 31.81 -3.29 7.50
C GLY A 167 31.86 -4.59 6.70
N GLY A 168 32.03 -5.74 7.37
CA GLY A 168 32.02 -7.06 6.72
C GLY A 168 30.60 -7.44 6.31
N TYR A 169 29.65 -7.36 7.24
CA TYR A 169 28.23 -7.62 6.97
C TYR A 169 27.70 -6.79 5.79
N PHE A 170 28.07 -5.50 5.75
CA PHE A 170 27.60 -4.63 4.69
C PHE A 170 28.21 -4.95 3.33
N GLN A 171 29.43 -5.46 3.25
CA GLN A 171 30.03 -5.92 2.00
C GLN A 171 29.39 -7.22 1.51
N ASP A 172 29.11 -8.12 2.45
CA ASP A 172 28.53 -9.43 2.15
C ASP A 172 27.05 -9.33 1.73
N GLU A 173 26.29 -8.43 2.37
CA GLU A 173 24.83 -8.34 2.22
C GLU A 173 24.32 -7.12 1.45
N TRP A 174 25.21 -6.30 0.88
CA TRP A 174 24.80 -5.16 0.04
C TRP A 174 23.88 -5.59 -1.12
N GLY A 175 24.07 -6.81 -1.62
CA GLY A 175 23.24 -7.41 -2.68
C GLY A 175 21.75 -7.49 -2.32
N GLN A 176 21.39 -7.56 -1.04
CA GLN A 176 20.00 -7.65 -0.58
C GLN A 176 19.24 -6.32 -0.65
N ILE A 177 19.94 -5.17 -0.67
CA ILE A 177 19.31 -3.84 -0.66
C ILE A 177 18.44 -3.62 -1.91
N GLY A 178 18.91 -4.06 -3.08
CA GLY A 178 18.16 -3.97 -4.33
C GLY A 178 16.83 -4.73 -4.29
N PRO A 179 16.85 -6.04 -3.96
CA PRO A 179 15.66 -6.85 -3.72
C PRO A 179 14.71 -6.30 -2.66
N ILE A 180 15.23 -5.81 -1.52
CA ILE A 180 14.43 -5.18 -0.46
C ILE A 180 13.65 -3.98 -1.00
N ILE A 181 14.34 -3.06 -1.69
CA ILE A 181 13.71 -1.85 -2.24
C ILE A 181 12.74 -2.22 -3.37
N GLY A 182 13.14 -3.12 -4.27
CA GLY A 182 12.36 -3.53 -5.44
C GLY A 182 11.06 -4.23 -5.05
N SER A 183 11.12 -5.22 -4.15
CA SER A 183 9.96 -5.92 -3.63
C SER A 183 9.04 -4.98 -2.84
N SER A 184 9.58 -4.19 -1.90
CA SER A 184 8.81 -3.20 -1.14
C SER A 184 8.07 -2.20 -2.03
N LEU A 185 8.73 -1.71 -3.08
CA LEU A 185 8.12 -0.79 -4.04
C LEU A 185 6.97 -1.45 -4.80
N LEU A 186 7.17 -2.66 -5.30
CA LEU A 186 6.14 -3.36 -6.06
C LEU A 186 4.95 -3.75 -5.19
N ILE A 187 5.18 -4.24 -3.96
CA ILE A 187 4.12 -4.51 -2.97
C ILE A 187 3.29 -3.24 -2.75
N SER A 188 3.96 -2.11 -2.53
CA SER A 188 3.31 -0.82 -2.25
C SER A 188 2.46 -0.33 -3.42
N LEU A 189 2.98 -0.42 -4.65
CA LEU A 189 2.26 -0.03 -5.86
C LEU A 189 1.06 -0.94 -6.13
N PHE A 190 1.23 -2.26 -5.94
CA PHE A 190 0.20 -3.27 -6.15
C PHE A 190 -0.96 -3.11 -5.16
N PHE A 191 -0.68 -3.02 -3.87
CA PHE A 191 -1.69 -2.81 -2.82
C PHE A 191 -2.39 -1.45 -2.98
N ALA A 192 -1.65 -0.39 -3.33
CA ALA A 192 -2.23 0.92 -3.62
C ALA A 192 -3.21 0.84 -4.81
N ALA A 193 -2.86 0.09 -5.87
CA ALA A 193 -3.67 0.01 -7.08
C ALA A 193 -5.03 -0.64 -6.78
N ILE A 194 -5.03 -1.78 -6.09
CA ILE A 194 -6.25 -2.48 -5.68
C ILE A 194 -7.12 -1.59 -4.81
N GLY A 195 -6.55 -1.04 -3.73
CA GLY A 195 -7.31 -0.25 -2.76
C GLY A 195 -7.90 1.04 -3.33
N MET A 196 -7.11 1.77 -4.12
CA MET A 196 -7.51 3.07 -4.66
C MET A 196 -8.58 2.93 -5.75
N VAL A 197 -8.49 1.91 -6.62
CA VAL A 197 -9.49 1.67 -7.67
C VAL A 197 -10.85 1.33 -7.07
N ILE A 198 -10.86 0.47 -6.04
CA ILE A 198 -12.10 0.06 -5.38
C ILE A 198 -12.68 1.25 -4.59
N SER A 199 -11.83 1.95 -3.84
CA SER A 199 -12.24 3.15 -3.08
C SER A 199 -12.80 4.26 -3.98
N ALA A 200 -12.29 4.39 -5.21
CA ALA A 200 -12.76 5.40 -6.15
C ALA A 200 -14.25 5.20 -6.52
N GLN A 201 -14.78 3.98 -6.47
CA GLN A 201 -16.14 3.67 -6.92
C GLN A 201 -17.24 4.22 -6.02
N THR A 202 -16.96 4.50 -4.76
CA THR A 202 -17.99 4.95 -3.81
C THR A 202 -17.50 6.04 -2.87
N GLY A 203 -18.30 7.10 -2.71
CA GLY A 203 -18.04 8.15 -1.72
C GLY A 203 -18.41 7.77 -0.29
N ARG A 204 -19.06 6.61 -0.09
CA ARG A 204 -19.48 6.15 1.25
C ARG A 204 -18.37 5.29 1.87
N ARG A 205 -17.73 5.84 2.92
CA ARG A 205 -16.58 5.22 3.60
C ARG A 205 -16.79 3.75 3.96
N ALA A 206 -17.92 3.39 4.57
CA ALA A 206 -18.19 2.03 5.01
C ALA A 206 -18.19 1.02 3.83
N PHE A 207 -18.89 1.34 2.74
CA PHE A 207 -18.93 0.49 1.55
C PHE A 207 -17.58 0.43 0.84
N ALA A 208 -16.84 1.54 0.79
CA ALA A 208 -15.48 1.57 0.25
C ALA A 208 -14.56 0.64 1.05
N THR A 209 -14.55 0.74 2.39
CA THR A 209 -13.72 -0.10 3.25
C THR A 209 -14.06 -1.58 3.09
N ILE A 210 -15.34 -1.96 3.12
CA ILE A 210 -15.76 -3.35 2.90
C ILE A 210 -15.33 -3.83 1.52
N GLY A 211 -15.54 -3.00 0.49
CA GLY A 211 -15.14 -3.31 -0.88
C GLY A 211 -13.63 -3.56 -1.01
N VAL A 212 -12.81 -2.79 -0.28
CA VAL A 212 -11.34 -2.97 -0.28
C VAL A 212 -10.94 -4.24 0.47
N ILE A 213 -11.57 -4.56 1.60
CA ILE A 213 -11.26 -5.77 2.40
C ILE A 213 -11.66 -7.05 1.64
N ALA A 214 -12.81 -7.04 0.98
CA ALA A 214 -13.39 -8.19 0.30
C ALA A 214 -12.40 -8.99 -0.58
N PRO A 215 -11.67 -8.38 -1.55
CA PRO A 215 -10.73 -9.14 -2.38
C PRO A 215 -9.58 -9.76 -1.58
N PHE A 216 -9.09 -9.11 -0.53
CA PHE A 216 -8.02 -9.65 0.31
C PHE A 216 -8.49 -10.76 1.25
N VAL A 217 -9.81 -11.00 1.39
CA VAL A 217 -10.34 -12.09 2.23
C VAL A 217 -10.92 -13.21 1.37
N PHE A 218 -11.74 -12.87 0.39
CA PHE A 218 -12.44 -13.87 -0.42
C PHE A 218 -11.54 -14.50 -1.50
N LEU A 219 -10.70 -13.70 -2.18
CA LEU A 219 -9.87 -14.26 -3.25
C LEU A 219 -8.81 -15.25 -2.75
N PRO A 220 -8.15 -15.06 -1.59
CA PRO A 220 -7.28 -16.09 -1.02
C PRO A 220 -7.99 -17.43 -0.81
N VAL A 221 -9.22 -17.41 -0.28
CA VAL A 221 -10.00 -18.65 -0.05
C VAL A 221 -10.33 -19.34 -1.37
N ILE A 222 -10.78 -18.58 -2.37
CA ILE A 222 -11.07 -19.12 -3.71
C ILE A 222 -9.82 -19.70 -4.34
N SER A 223 -8.69 -18.99 -4.22
CA SER A 223 -7.38 -19.42 -4.73
C SER A 223 -6.96 -20.76 -4.14
N LEU A 224 -7.05 -20.91 -2.81
CA LEU A 224 -6.72 -22.16 -2.11
C LEU A 224 -7.58 -23.32 -2.61
N ILE A 225 -8.89 -23.11 -2.78
CA ILE A 225 -9.81 -24.15 -3.27
C ILE A 225 -9.45 -24.55 -4.71
N LEU A 226 -9.22 -23.58 -5.60
CA LEU A 226 -8.89 -23.85 -7.00
C LEU A 226 -7.58 -24.63 -7.15
N VAL A 227 -6.52 -24.18 -6.46
CA VAL A 227 -5.21 -24.84 -6.54
C VAL A 227 -5.25 -26.23 -5.90
N GLY A 228 -5.99 -26.41 -4.80
CA GLY A 228 -6.05 -27.68 -4.07
C GLY A 228 -7.02 -28.71 -4.64
N THR A 229 -8.03 -28.31 -5.43
CA THR A 229 -9.10 -29.21 -5.90
C THR A 229 -9.03 -29.49 -7.39
N VAL A 230 -8.56 -28.54 -8.19
CA VAL A 230 -8.58 -28.64 -9.66
C VAL A 230 -7.19 -29.00 -10.16
N GLU A 231 -6.98 -30.28 -10.47
CA GLU A 231 -5.69 -30.85 -10.92
C GLU A 231 -5.38 -30.54 -12.41
N ASN A 232 -5.52 -29.29 -12.83
CA ASN A 232 -5.17 -28.84 -14.17
C ASN A 232 -4.58 -27.42 -14.17
N ILE A 233 -4.20 -26.92 -15.35
CA ILE A 233 -3.65 -25.57 -15.50
C ILE A 233 -4.60 -24.47 -15.00
N VAL A 234 -5.92 -24.66 -15.13
CA VAL A 234 -6.93 -23.68 -14.68
C VAL A 234 -6.94 -23.60 -13.16
N GLY A 235 -6.83 -24.73 -12.46
CA GLY A 235 -6.70 -24.78 -11.01
C GLY A 235 -5.44 -24.08 -10.52
N ARG A 236 -4.30 -24.38 -11.16
CA ARG A 236 -3.02 -23.72 -10.87
C ARG A 236 -3.09 -22.21 -11.04
N LEU A 237 -3.69 -21.72 -12.13
CA LEU A 237 -3.89 -20.27 -12.37
C LEU A 237 -4.69 -19.57 -11.27
N GLY A 238 -5.46 -20.33 -10.48
CA GLY A 238 -6.13 -19.84 -9.27
C GLY A 238 -5.18 -19.19 -8.26
N ILE A 239 -3.88 -19.49 -8.27
CA ILE A 239 -2.87 -18.87 -7.40
C ILE A 239 -2.85 -17.33 -7.54
N PHE A 240 -3.03 -16.81 -8.76
CA PHE A 240 -2.95 -15.37 -9.04
C PHE A 240 -4.17 -14.59 -8.52
N LEU A 241 -5.24 -15.28 -8.12
CA LEU A 241 -6.35 -14.63 -7.43
C LEU A 241 -5.96 -14.17 -6.02
N ASN A 242 -5.05 -14.89 -5.36
CA ASN A 242 -4.62 -14.52 -4.02
C ASN A 242 -3.57 -13.40 -4.06
N PRO A 243 -3.89 -12.16 -3.64
CA PRO A 243 -2.92 -11.07 -3.64
C PRO A 243 -1.71 -11.34 -2.73
N PHE A 244 -1.86 -12.19 -1.71
CA PHE A 244 -0.77 -12.57 -0.82
C PHE A 244 0.20 -13.55 -1.51
N PHE A 245 -0.29 -14.56 -2.24
CA PHE A 245 0.62 -15.41 -3.03
C PHE A 245 1.29 -14.68 -4.19
N VAL A 246 0.66 -13.64 -4.72
CA VAL A 246 1.30 -12.77 -5.73
C VAL A 246 2.50 -12.04 -5.14
N ILE A 247 2.37 -11.45 -3.94
CA ILE A 247 3.51 -10.79 -3.29
C ILE A 247 4.60 -11.78 -2.91
N ASP A 248 4.24 -12.97 -2.42
CA ASP A 248 5.20 -14.02 -2.11
C ASP A 248 6.03 -14.36 -3.36
N GLY A 249 5.35 -14.75 -4.44
CA GLY A 249 6.01 -15.26 -5.65
C GLY A 249 6.98 -14.27 -6.29
N PHE A 250 6.64 -12.97 -6.37
CA PHE A 250 7.59 -12.00 -6.91
C PHE A 250 8.65 -11.59 -5.88
N THR A 251 8.38 -11.65 -4.58
CA THR A 251 9.38 -11.32 -3.55
C THR A 251 10.48 -12.36 -3.58
N TYR A 252 10.15 -13.66 -3.52
CA TYR A 252 11.13 -14.73 -3.67
C TYR A 252 11.92 -14.62 -4.98
N TRP A 253 11.28 -14.20 -6.07
CA TRP A 253 11.97 -13.92 -7.33
C TRP A 253 12.99 -12.78 -7.27
N PHE A 254 12.68 -11.68 -6.55
CA PHE A 254 13.62 -10.57 -6.35
C PHE A 254 14.87 -11.02 -5.57
N PHE A 255 14.70 -11.93 -4.62
CA PHE A 255 15.77 -12.45 -3.76
C PHE A 255 16.48 -13.68 -4.32
N ASP A 256 16.08 -14.16 -5.52
CA ASP A 256 16.56 -15.42 -6.11
C ASP A 256 16.48 -16.61 -5.13
N SER A 257 15.42 -16.62 -4.32
CA SER A 257 15.22 -17.59 -3.25
C SER A 257 14.01 -18.48 -3.50
N ALA A 258 14.03 -19.67 -2.89
CA ALA A 258 12.94 -20.64 -3.02
C ALA A 258 11.90 -20.42 -1.90
N PRO A 259 10.60 -20.51 -2.23
CA PRO A 259 9.53 -20.29 -1.26
C PRO A 259 9.51 -21.42 -0.21
N ASN A 260 9.67 -21.09 1.08
CA ASN A 260 9.76 -22.08 2.17
C ASN A 260 8.37 -22.53 2.70
N PHE A 261 7.52 -23.09 1.83
CA PHE A 261 6.16 -23.54 2.20
C PHE A 261 6.09 -25.04 2.53
N GLY A 262 7.23 -25.71 2.66
CA GLY A 262 7.30 -27.17 2.78
C GLY A 262 6.92 -27.91 1.49
N GLU A 263 7.22 -29.21 1.46
CA GLU A 263 6.74 -30.10 0.38
C GLU A 263 5.20 -30.13 0.44
N GLY A 264 4.52 -29.71 -0.66
CA GLY A 264 3.06 -29.65 -0.75
C GLY A 264 2.43 -28.28 -0.46
N GLY A 265 3.21 -27.22 -0.27
CA GLY A 265 2.70 -25.84 -0.21
C GLY A 265 1.88 -25.42 -1.45
N THR A 266 0.97 -24.45 -1.28
CA THR A 266 0.10 -24.00 -2.40
C THR A 266 0.92 -23.37 -3.54
N LEU A 267 1.99 -22.63 -3.22
CA LEU A 267 2.92 -22.05 -4.19
C LEU A 267 3.72 -23.12 -4.94
N THR A 268 4.18 -24.16 -4.26
CA THR A 268 4.91 -25.28 -4.89
C THR A 268 3.98 -26.14 -5.75
N THR A 269 2.71 -26.29 -5.36
CA THR A 269 1.68 -26.97 -6.17
C THR A 269 1.33 -26.18 -7.44
N ALA A 270 1.30 -24.86 -7.37
CA ALA A 270 1.03 -24.02 -8.53
C ALA A 270 2.20 -24.00 -9.53
N ASP A 271 3.43 -24.23 -9.07
CA ASP A 271 4.63 -24.49 -9.89
C ASP A 271 4.82 -23.45 -11.03
N PHE A 272 4.58 -22.17 -10.73
CA PHE A 272 4.88 -21.07 -11.66
C PHE A 272 6.22 -20.44 -11.32
N ALA A 273 6.98 -20.07 -12.35
CA ALA A 273 8.19 -19.28 -12.16
C ALA A 273 7.87 -17.91 -11.53
N GLY A 274 8.73 -17.45 -10.62
CA GLY A 274 8.61 -16.18 -9.90
C GLY A 274 8.34 -14.96 -10.79
N GLY A 275 8.93 -14.93 -11.99
CA GLY A 275 8.73 -13.87 -12.98
C GLY A 275 7.27 -13.70 -13.44
N TRP A 276 6.44 -14.74 -13.39
CA TRP A 276 5.00 -14.64 -13.71
C TRP A 276 4.24 -13.84 -12.67
N TYR A 277 4.59 -14.00 -11.39
CA TYR A 277 4.00 -13.21 -10.30
C TYR A 277 4.39 -11.74 -10.40
N PHE A 278 5.65 -11.46 -10.76
CA PHE A 278 6.12 -10.11 -11.03
C PHE A 278 5.35 -9.46 -12.19
N PHE A 279 5.24 -10.17 -13.31
CA PHE A 279 4.49 -9.69 -14.47
C PHE A 279 3.02 -9.46 -14.15
N PHE A 280 2.38 -10.41 -13.45
CA PHE A 280 0.99 -10.28 -13.03
C PHE A 280 0.78 -9.06 -12.11
N ALA A 281 1.65 -8.86 -11.12
CA ALA A 281 1.61 -7.70 -10.24
C ALA A 281 1.75 -6.38 -11.01
N LEU A 282 2.65 -6.31 -12.00
CA LEU A 282 2.79 -5.14 -12.88
C LEU A 282 1.52 -4.89 -13.71
N VAL A 283 0.94 -5.93 -14.30
CA VAL A 283 -0.29 -5.81 -15.11
C VAL A 283 -1.46 -5.33 -14.25
N VAL A 284 -1.68 -5.93 -13.07
CA VAL A 284 -2.74 -5.51 -12.15
C VAL A 284 -2.52 -4.08 -11.67
N THR A 285 -1.28 -3.70 -11.38
CA THR A 285 -0.92 -2.32 -11.00
C THR A 285 -1.23 -1.33 -12.12
N ALA A 286 -0.80 -1.62 -13.35
CA ALA A 286 -1.02 -0.77 -14.52
C ALA A 286 -2.51 -0.66 -14.86
N LEU A 287 -3.24 -1.79 -14.85
CA LEU A 287 -4.69 -1.81 -15.02
C LEU A 287 -5.39 -1.01 -13.94
N GLY A 288 -4.96 -1.15 -12.69
CA GLY A 288 -5.55 -0.41 -11.58
C GLY A 288 -5.36 1.10 -11.74
N ILE A 289 -4.14 1.55 -12.01
CA ILE A 289 -3.87 2.96 -12.31
C ILE A 289 -4.69 3.44 -13.51
N GLY A 290 -4.76 2.67 -14.59
CA GLY A 290 -5.54 2.99 -15.78
C GLY A 290 -7.05 3.13 -15.50
N LEU A 291 -7.62 2.23 -14.70
CA LEU A 291 -9.02 2.28 -14.27
C LEU A 291 -9.28 3.49 -13.37
N LEU A 292 -8.35 3.81 -12.47
CA LEU A 292 -8.43 5.00 -11.62
C LEU A 292 -8.44 6.28 -12.45
N LEU A 293 -7.52 6.39 -13.41
CA LEU A 293 -7.44 7.53 -14.34
C LEU A 293 -8.72 7.65 -15.18
N ARG A 294 -9.21 6.53 -15.74
CA ARG A 294 -10.44 6.48 -16.52
C ARG A 294 -11.66 6.91 -15.70
N HIS A 295 -11.75 6.49 -14.44
CA HIS A 295 -12.84 6.86 -13.53
C HIS A 295 -12.93 8.38 -13.34
N TYR A 296 -11.80 9.02 -13.02
CA TYR A 296 -11.77 10.47 -12.84
C TYR A 296 -11.85 11.24 -14.16
N GLY A 297 -11.29 10.71 -15.25
CA GLY A 297 -11.37 11.31 -16.57
C GLY A 297 -12.82 11.43 -17.08
N ARG A 298 -13.65 10.41 -16.84
CA ARG A 298 -15.03 10.32 -17.37
C ARG A 298 -16.09 11.07 -16.57
N ARG A 299 -15.84 11.45 -15.32
CA ARG A 299 -16.85 12.18 -14.53
C ARG A 299 -17.13 13.55 -15.17
N SER A 300 -18.26 13.69 -15.85
CA SER A 300 -18.84 15.01 -16.12
C SER A 300 -19.27 15.60 -14.77
N LEU A 301 -18.84 16.83 -14.50
CA LEU A 301 -19.30 17.59 -13.34
C LEU A 301 -20.77 17.96 -13.50
#